data_AF-A0A7R7MZN4-F1
#
_entry.id   AF-A0A7R7MZN4-F1
#
_cell.length_a   1.000
_cell.length_b   1.000
_cell.length_c   1.000
_cell.angle_alpha   90.00
_cell.angle_beta   90.00
_cell.angle_gamma   90.00
#
_symmetry.space_group_name_H-M   'P 1'
#
loop_
_entity.id
_entity.type
_entity.pdbx_description
1 polymer ?
#
loop_
_entity_poly.entity_id
_entity_poly.type
_entity_poly.pdbx_seq_one_letter_code
_entity_poly.pdbx_strand_id
1 'polypeptide(L)'
;MALDDDAALVVAQGFVFINDVAALAPTPSQVDTLDPDTFGADVRNIKVTNTATKFTLTFGEDTTADITLPATAEQVQNALEALESVGPGNIDIKGESATDTDGFTIALIGDKMGTAFAVTGTATGTGTPTVTVTQVASPNGWVNVGHTSRDDLPEFGFDGGKRQMRGTWQRKRLREVESGDPTEDSLKFTLEQFDRNSLELYFGEDAADTSGVFGVDGNFTPVEKSVFVVLVDGDARVGFYASKAEISRDASIKMPLDNFAGLPVKATFLNYGTRRLYDWISLDLLGSA
;
A
#
# COMPACT_ATOMS: atom_id res chain seq x y z
N MET A 1 -19.80 -18.53 24.98
CA MET A 1 -19.34 -17.54 24.00
C MET A 1 -18.41 -16.64 24.77
N ALA A 2 -17.11 -16.95 24.75
CA ALA A 2 -16.13 -16.05 25.34
C ALA A 2 -16.07 -14.81 24.44
N LEU A 3 -16.04 -13.63 25.04
CA LEU A 3 -15.75 -12.41 24.29
C LEU A 3 -14.28 -12.51 23.89
N ASP A 4 -14.02 -12.32 22.61
CA ASP A 4 -12.67 -12.21 22.08
C ASP A 4 -12.29 -10.72 22.18
N ASP A 5 -11.67 -10.37 23.30
CA ASP A 5 -11.28 -8.99 23.57
C ASP A 5 -10.16 -8.53 22.61
N ASP A 6 -9.42 -9.47 22.01
CA ASP A 6 -8.36 -9.18 21.03
C ASP A 6 -8.94 -8.78 19.65
N ALA A 7 -10.21 -9.14 19.37
CA ALA A 7 -10.94 -8.71 18.17
C ALA A 7 -11.52 -7.29 18.26
N ALA A 8 -11.38 -6.61 19.41
CA ALA A 8 -11.83 -5.23 19.59
C ALA A 8 -10.71 -4.24 19.22
N LEU A 9 -10.65 -3.85 17.95
CA LEU A 9 -9.63 -2.93 17.44
C LEU A 9 -10.01 -1.46 17.63
N VAL A 10 -9.10 -0.68 18.19
CA VAL A 10 -9.11 0.79 18.13
C VAL A 10 -8.21 1.19 16.97
N VAL A 11 -8.77 1.19 15.76
CA VAL A 11 -8.03 1.52 14.53
C VAL A 11 -7.27 2.84 14.71
N ALA A 12 -5.95 2.76 14.82
CA ALA A 12 -5.09 3.91 15.03
C ALA A 12 -4.62 4.48 13.69
N GLN A 13 -4.45 3.60 12.68
CA GLN A 13 -3.97 3.93 11.35
C GLN A 13 -4.67 3.08 10.29
N GLY A 14 -4.97 3.68 9.14
CA GLY A 14 -5.51 3.01 7.97
C GLY A 14 -4.66 3.33 6.75
N PHE A 15 -4.26 2.31 6.00
CA PHE A 15 -3.48 2.43 4.77
C PHE A 15 -4.28 1.87 3.62
N VAL A 16 -4.35 2.59 2.51
CA VAL A 16 -5.08 2.16 1.31
C VAL A 16 -4.09 1.93 0.19
N PHE A 17 -4.17 0.76 -0.43
CA PHE A 17 -3.34 0.33 -1.54
C PHE A 17 -4.20 0.04 -2.76
N ILE A 18 -3.67 0.37 -3.94
CA ILE A 18 -4.27 0.06 -5.23
C ILE A 18 -3.31 -0.80 -6.06
N ASN A 19 -3.89 -1.58 -6.97
CA ASN A 19 -3.16 -2.36 -7.97
C ASN A 19 -4.04 -2.53 -9.21
N ASP A 20 -3.51 -3.11 -10.28
CA ASP A 20 -4.30 -3.47 -11.44
C ASP A 20 -5.40 -4.48 -11.10
N VAL A 21 -6.47 -4.44 -11.88
CA VAL A 21 -7.64 -5.29 -11.69
C VAL A 21 -7.23 -6.75 -11.59
N ALA A 22 -7.78 -7.44 -10.59
CA ALA A 22 -7.53 -8.85 -10.31
C ALA A 22 -6.11 -9.22 -9.82
N ALA A 23 -5.35 -8.24 -9.31
CA ALA A 23 -4.15 -8.47 -8.51
C ALA A 23 -4.37 -9.53 -7.42
N LEU A 24 -3.34 -10.29 -7.07
CA LEU A 24 -3.43 -11.32 -6.04
C LEU A 24 -3.55 -10.69 -4.64
N ALA A 25 -4.48 -11.19 -3.85
CA ALA A 25 -4.63 -10.81 -2.46
C ALA A 25 -3.39 -11.23 -1.65
N PRO A 26 -2.95 -10.42 -0.67
CA PRO A 26 -1.97 -10.86 0.32
C PRO A 26 -2.48 -12.08 1.10
N THR A 27 -1.57 -12.98 1.47
CA THR A 27 -1.93 -14.13 2.32
C THR A 27 -2.20 -13.69 3.77
N PRO A 28 -3.00 -14.44 4.55
CA PRO A 28 -3.28 -14.09 5.95
C PRO A 28 -2.02 -13.85 6.80
N SER A 29 -1.03 -14.75 6.73
CA SER A 29 0.24 -14.59 7.46
C SER A 29 1.08 -13.40 7.01
N GLN A 30 0.96 -13.00 5.74
CA GLN A 30 1.59 -11.77 5.28
C GLN A 30 0.89 -10.56 5.87
N VAL A 31 -0.44 -10.55 5.95
CA VAL A 31 -1.17 -9.40 6.50
C VAL A 31 -0.78 -9.12 7.95
N ASP A 32 -0.63 -10.17 8.75
CA ASP A 32 -0.30 -10.01 10.17
C ASP A 32 1.15 -9.58 10.42
N THR A 33 2.04 -9.63 9.41
CA THR A 33 3.45 -9.22 9.53
C THR A 33 3.84 -8.10 8.57
N LEU A 34 2.90 -7.57 7.79
CA LEU A 34 3.19 -6.56 6.79
C LEU A 34 3.59 -5.24 7.44
N ASP A 35 4.58 -4.59 6.84
CA ASP A 35 4.93 -3.21 7.13
C ASP A 35 4.28 -2.31 6.06
N PRO A 36 3.27 -1.48 6.42
CA PRO A 36 2.52 -0.71 5.44
C PRO A 36 3.37 0.28 4.64
N ASP A 37 4.46 0.78 5.22
CA ASP A 37 5.32 1.78 4.58
C ASP A 37 6.21 1.18 3.49
N THR A 38 6.51 -0.13 3.59
CA THR A 38 7.33 -0.86 2.62
C THR A 38 6.55 -1.91 1.84
N PHE A 39 5.23 -2.00 2.05
CA PHE A 39 4.39 -2.96 1.35
C PHE A 39 4.33 -2.68 -0.15
N GLY A 40 4.80 -3.63 -0.94
CA GLY A 40 4.94 -3.49 -2.40
C GLY A 40 6.29 -2.96 -2.87
N ALA A 41 7.18 -2.59 -1.95
CA ALA A 41 8.58 -2.31 -2.23
C ALA A 41 9.39 -3.60 -2.46
N ASP A 42 10.52 -3.44 -3.14
CA ASP A 42 11.57 -4.46 -3.13
C ASP A 42 12.39 -4.31 -1.86
N VAL A 43 12.49 -5.38 -1.06
CA VAL A 43 13.16 -5.34 0.25
C VAL A 43 14.34 -6.32 0.25
N ARG A 44 15.48 -5.84 0.72
CA ARG A 44 16.76 -6.59 0.79
C ARG A 44 17.31 -6.51 2.20
N ASN A 45 17.79 -7.64 2.72
CA ASN A 45 18.60 -7.66 3.91
C ASN A 45 20.09 -7.68 3.53
N ILE A 46 20.89 -6.84 4.17
CA ILE A 46 22.32 -6.72 3.97
C ILE A 46 23.04 -7.02 5.28
N LYS A 47 23.94 -8.00 5.22
CA LYS A 47 24.76 -8.39 6.36
C LYS A 47 26.23 -8.43 5.98
N VAL A 48 27.06 -7.82 6.81
CA VAL A 48 28.52 -7.83 6.66
C VAL A 48 29.11 -8.74 7.73
N THR A 49 29.89 -9.73 7.32
CA THR A 49 30.49 -10.72 8.22
C THR A 49 32.01 -10.59 8.30
N ASN A 50 32.58 -11.21 9.34
CA ASN A 50 34.00 -11.17 9.70
C ASN A 50 34.49 -9.76 10.10
N THR A 51 35.77 -9.62 10.40
CA THR A 51 36.42 -8.34 10.78
C THR A 51 36.61 -7.42 9.57
N ALA A 52 35.50 -7.03 8.95
CA ALA A 52 35.44 -5.98 7.95
C ALA A 52 35.75 -4.61 8.58
N THR A 53 36.53 -3.79 7.88
CA THR A 53 36.79 -2.39 8.27
C THR A 53 35.99 -1.41 7.43
N LYS A 54 35.67 -1.79 6.18
CA LYS A 54 34.86 -1.02 5.25
C LYS A 54 34.12 -1.92 4.26
N PHE A 55 33.05 -1.43 3.69
CA PHE A 55 32.30 -2.11 2.65
C PHE A 55 31.75 -1.11 1.61
N THR A 56 31.41 -1.63 0.44
CA THR A 56 30.72 -0.90 -0.61
C THR A 56 29.45 -1.65 -1.02
N LEU A 57 28.46 -0.92 -1.48
CA LEU A 57 27.23 -1.46 -2.05
C LEU A 57 27.11 -1.01 -3.51
N THR A 58 26.67 -1.90 -4.38
CA THR A 58 26.49 -1.64 -5.82
C THR A 58 25.05 -1.90 -6.20
N PHE A 59 24.41 -0.87 -6.75
CA PHE A 59 23.03 -0.88 -7.27
C PHE A 59 23.10 -0.75 -8.79
N GLY A 60 22.81 -1.85 -9.50
CA GLY A 60 23.01 -1.89 -10.95
C GLY A 60 24.49 -1.67 -11.31
N GLU A 61 24.80 -0.52 -11.91
CA GLU A 61 26.16 -0.12 -12.30
C GLU A 61 26.81 0.88 -11.32
N ASP A 62 26.04 1.44 -10.39
CA ASP A 62 26.49 2.47 -9.46
C ASP A 62 26.96 1.86 -8.15
N THR A 63 28.22 2.14 -7.78
CA THR A 63 28.82 1.67 -6.53
C THR A 63 29.05 2.83 -5.57
N THR A 64 28.70 2.65 -4.29
CA THR A 64 28.98 3.63 -3.25
C THR A 64 30.48 3.85 -3.06
N ALA A 65 30.84 5.02 -2.52
CA ALA A 65 32.13 5.17 -1.87
C ALA A 65 32.29 4.17 -0.71
N ASP A 66 33.53 4.01 -0.23
CA ASP A 66 33.83 3.15 0.92
C ASP A 66 33.06 3.61 2.17
N ILE A 67 32.18 2.75 2.68
CA ILE A 67 31.47 2.93 3.94
C ILE A 67 32.31 2.31 5.05
N THR A 68 32.76 3.12 6.01
CA THR A 68 33.62 2.67 7.10
C THR A 68 32.79 2.09 8.25
N LEU A 69 33.22 0.95 8.81
CA LEU A 69 32.56 0.34 9.97
C LEU A 69 33.16 0.86 11.30
N PRO A 70 32.35 0.96 12.37
CA PRO A 70 30.90 0.71 12.41
C PRO A 70 30.12 1.81 11.66
N ALA A 71 29.17 1.40 10.83
CA ALA A 71 28.35 2.29 10.01
C ALA A 71 26.93 2.29 10.56
N THR A 72 26.34 3.47 10.77
CA THR A 72 24.93 3.62 11.15
C THR A 72 24.02 3.53 9.92
N ALA A 73 22.74 3.24 10.12
CA ALA A 73 21.74 3.23 9.05
C ALA A 73 21.74 4.56 8.26
N GLU A 74 21.82 5.70 8.95
CA GLU A 74 21.88 7.03 8.33
C GLU A 74 23.12 7.21 7.42
N GLN A 75 24.28 6.71 7.84
CA GLN A 75 25.50 6.78 7.01
C GLN A 75 25.37 5.93 5.74
N VAL A 76 24.75 4.76 5.84
CA VAL A 76 24.50 3.89 4.68
C VAL A 76 23.45 4.51 3.77
N GLN A 77 22.38 5.06 4.33
CA GLN A 77 21.32 5.74 3.58
C GLN A 77 21.89 6.91 2.78
N ASN A 78 22.65 7.80 3.41
CA ASN A 78 23.31 8.91 2.73
C ASN A 78 24.25 8.43 1.60
N ALA A 79 24.97 7.33 1.81
CA ALA A 79 25.86 6.78 0.78
C ALA A 79 25.08 6.20 -0.42
N LEU A 80 23.89 5.64 -0.19
CA LEU A 80 23.04 5.07 -1.23
C LEU A 80 22.23 6.13 -1.97
N GLU A 81 21.69 7.11 -1.26
CA GLU A 81 20.98 8.25 -1.86
C GLU A 81 21.88 9.15 -2.71
N ALA A 82 23.20 9.11 -2.46
CA ALA A 82 24.19 9.79 -3.29
C ALA A 82 24.41 9.12 -4.66
N LEU A 83 23.92 7.89 -4.87
CA LEU A 83 23.98 7.21 -6.17
C LEU A 83 22.92 7.77 -7.12
N GLU A 84 23.28 8.01 -8.38
CA GLU A 84 22.34 8.50 -9.39
C GLU A 84 21.22 7.50 -9.68
N SER A 85 21.52 6.19 -9.60
CA SER A 85 20.53 5.12 -9.73
C SER A 85 19.41 5.16 -8.69
N VAL A 86 19.72 5.65 -7.47
CA VAL A 86 18.78 5.69 -6.33
C VAL A 86 18.20 7.09 -6.19
N GLY A 87 19.05 8.10 -5.99
CA GLY A 87 18.65 9.47 -5.70
C GLY A 87 18.14 9.68 -4.26
N PRO A 88 18.02 10.94 -3.82
CA PRO A 88 17.58 11.27 -2.46
C PRO A 88 16.12 10.88 -2.19
N GLY A 89 15.83 10.42 -0.97
CA GLY A 89 14.48 10.09 -0.52
C GLY A 89 13.86 8.81 -1.10
N ASN A 90 14.63 8.01 -1.83
CA ASN A 90 14.15 6.80 -2.51
C ASN A 90 14.54 5.50 -1.82
N ILE A 91 15.06 5.58 -0.59
CA ILE A 91 15.50 4.41 0.16
C ILE A 91 15.20 4.58 1.65
N ASP A 92 14.73 3.50 2.27
CA ASP A 92 14.56 3.40 3.71
C ASP A 92 15.47 2.29 4.24
N ILE A 93 16.16 2.55 5.35
CA ILE A 93 17.07 1.59 5.98
C ILE A 93 16.70 1.41 7.45
N LYS A 94 16.36 0.17 7.82
CA LYS A 94 16.10 -0.25 9.19
C LYS A 94 17.20 -1.16 9.71
N GLY A 95 17.51 -1.06 11.01
CA GLY A 95 18.56 -1.83 11.68
C GLY A 95 19.60 -0.93 12.36
N GLU A 96 20.39 -1.50 13.26
CA GLU A 96 21.39 -0.75 14.04
C GLU A 96 22.78 -0.78 13.38
N SER A 97 23.25 -1.95 12.96
CA SER A 97 24.54 -2.12 12.28
C SER A 97 24.54 -3.24 11.24
N ALA A 98 25.32 -3.05 10.18
CA ALA A 98 25.55 -4.06 9.15
C ALA A 98 26.20 -5.35 9.69
N THR A 99 26.88 -5.27 10.84
CA THR A 99 27.58 -6.41 11.46
C THR A 99 26.73 -7.18 12.48
N ASP A 100 25.52 -6.70 12.76
CA ASP A 100 24.63 -7.36 13.73
C ASP A 100 24.09 -8.69 13.18
N THR A 101 23.45 -9.45 14.08
CA THR A 101 22.86 -10.74 13.72
C THR A 101 21.87 -10.59 12.57
N ASP A 102 21.06 -9.54 12.59
CA ASP A 102 20.01 -9.30 11.60
C ASP A 102 20.49 -8.44 10.42
N GLY A 103 21.49 -7.56 10.64
CA GLY A 103 22.02 -6.66 9.62
C GLY A 103 21.09 -5.47 9.35
N PHE A 104 21.19 -4.90 8.14
CA PHE A 104 20.31 -3.82 7.69
C PHE A 104 19.24 -4.34 6.73
N THR A 105 17.99 -3.95 6.97
CA THR A 105 16.90 -4.10 5.99
C THR A 105 16.79 -2.82 5.18
N ILE A 106 16.83 -2.95 3.87
CA ILE A 106 16.77 -1.86 2.91
C ILE A 106 15.54 -2.03 2.03
N ALA A 107 14.74 -0.98 1.91
CA ALA A 107 13.58 -0.93 1.02
C ALA A 107 13.70 0.24 0.04
N LEU A 108 13.41 0.01 -1.24
CA LEU A 108 13.24 1.11 -2.19
C LEU A 108 11.86 1.73 -2.02
N ILE A 109 11.83 3.01 -1.70
CA ILE A 109 10.62 3.80 -1.46
C ILE A 109 10.59 5.02 -2.40
N GLY A 110 9.62 5.91 -2.21
CA GLY A 110 9.48 7.13 -3.01
C GLY A 110 9.26 6.81 -4.49
N ASP A 111 9.98 7.51 -5.37
CA ASP A 111 9.86 7.35 -6.82
C ASP A 111 10.38 5.99 -7.33
N LYS A 112 11.12 5.25 -6.49
CA LYS A 112 11.65 3.91 -6.80
C LYS A 112 10.80 2.78 -6.21
N MET A 113 9.72 3.10 -5.50
CA MET A 113 8.81 2.09 -4.96
C MET A 113 8.22 1.24 -6.08
N GLY A 114 8.14 -0.08 -5.87
CA GLY A 114 7.67 -1.04 -6.86
C GLY A 114 8.68 -1.41 -7.95
N THR A 115 9.87 -0.79 -7.97
CA THR A 115 10.94 -1.18 -8.88
C THR A 115 11.81 -2.28 -8.27
N ALA A 116 12.06 -3.35 -9.04
CA ALA A 116 12.95 -4.41 -8.61
C ALA A 116 14.41 -3.99 -8.82
N PHE A 117 15.27 -4.30 -7.85
CA PHE A 117 16.70 -4.01 -7.94
C PHE A 117 17.57 -5.19 -7.49
N ALA A 118 18.77 -5.23 -8.05
CA ALA A 118 19.84 -6.08 -7.56
C ALA A 118 20.83 -5.20 -6.79
N VAL A 119 21.14 -5.60 -5.55
CA VAL A 119 22.25 -5.02 -4.80
C VAL A 119 23.28 -6.10 -4.50
N THR A 120 24.54 -5.75 -4.69
CA THR A 120 25.68 -6.57 -4.29
C THR A 120 26.59 -5.73 -3.41
N GLY A 121 27.41 -6.37 -2.59
CA GLY A 121 28.37 -5.65 -1.78
C GLY A 121 29.72 -6.34 -1.76
N THR A 122 30.75 -5.53 -1.52
CA THR A 122 32.10 -6.04 -1.25
C THR A 122 32.57 -5.50 0.09
N ALA A 123 33.28 -6.32 0.85
CA ALA A 123 33.84 -5.90 2.14
C ALA A 123 35.35 -6.06 2.11
N THR A 124 36.05 -5.15 2.78
CA THR A 124 37.51 -5.18 2.95
C THR A 124 37.82 -5.28 4.43
N GLY A 125 38.82 -6.11 4.78
CA GLY A 125 39.20 -6.34 6.18
C GLY A 125 40.00 -7.63 6.34
N THR A 126 40.18 -8.05 7.58
CA THR A 126 40.91 -9.29 7.90
C THR A 126 39.93 -10.48 7.98
N GLY A 127 40.41 -11.67 7.62
CA GLY A 127 39.59 -12.88 7.71
C GLY A 127 38.57 -13.06 6.59
N THR A 128 38.84 -12.50 5.39
CA THR A 128 37.99 -12.61 4.19
C THR A 128 36.54 -12.17 4.47
N PRO A 129 36.31 -10.89 4.76
CA PRO A 129 34.96 -10.40 5.00
C PRO A 129 34.09 -10.49 3.74
N THR A 130 32.81 -10.70 3.95
CA THR A 130 31.82 -10.87 2.89
C THR A 130 30.59 -10.04 3.20
N VAL A 131 29.97 -9.50 2.15
CA VAL A 131 28.63 -8.90 2.23
C VAL A 131 27.64 -9.90 1.67
N THR A 132 26.71 -10.33 2.51
CA THR A 132 25.60 -11.19 2.11
C THR A 132 24.38 -10.33 1.91
N VAL A 133 23.77 -10.43 0.73
CA VAL A 133 22.53 -9.76 0.40
C VAL A 133 21.47 -10.84 0.16
N THR A 134 20.33 -10.74 0.84
CA THR A 134 19.19 -11.64 0.64
C THR A 134 17.93 -10.86 0.34
N GLN A 135 17.15 -11.31 -0.64
CA GLN A 135 15.83 -10.77 -0.92
C GLN A 135 14.85 -11.20 0.17
N VAL A 136 14.19 -10.22 0.79
CA VAL A 136 13.17 -10.44 1.82
C VAL A 136 11.78 -10.33 1.21
N ALA A 137 11.56 -9.32 0.35
CA ALA A 137 10.33 -9.14 -0.40
C ALA A 137 10.64 -8.71 -1.85
N SER A 138 9.72 -9.02 -2.76
CA SER A 138 9.75 -8.55 -4.15
C SER A 138 8.60 -7.56 -4.38
N PRO A 139 8.71 -6.64 -5.35
CA PRO A 139 7.57 -5.83 -5.78
C PRO A 139 6.39 -6.71 -6.16
N ASN A 140 5.21 -6.35 -5.67
CA ASN A 140 3.97 -7.10 -5.88
C ASN A 140 2.89 -6.26 -6.62
N GLY A 141 3.27 -5.06 -7.08
CA GLY A 141 2.41 -4.12 -7.80
C GLY A 141 1.43 -3.33 -6.92
N TRP A 142 1.35 -3.62 -5.62
CA TRP A 142 0.54 -2.82 -4.71
C TRP A 142 1.24 -1.49 -4.43
N VAL A 143 0.50 -0.40 -4.64
CA VAL A 143 0.99 0.95 -4.43
C VAL A 143 0.11 1.64 -3.41
N ASN A 144 0.71 2.24 -2.40
CA ASN A 144 -0.01 3.03 -1.40
C ASN A 144 -0.54 4.32 -2.04
N VAL A 145 -1.79 4.67 -1.77
CA VAL A 145 -2.41 5.91 -2.28
C VAL A 145 -1.99 7.16 -1.50
N GLY A 146 -1.11 7.01 -0.51
CA GLY A 146 -0.54 8.10 0.26
C GLY A 146 -1.30 8.38 1.56
N HIS A 147 -1.08 9.56 2.14
CA HIS A 147 -1.75 9.95 3.38
C HIS A 147 -3.27 10.07 3.15
N THR A 148 -4.03 9.25 3.86
CA THR A 148 -5.47 9.37 3.99
C THR A 148 -5.82 10.14 5.26
N SER A 149 -6.88 10.94 5.22
CA SER A 149 -7.26 11.78 6.37
C SER A 149 -7.44 10.98 7.65
N ARG A 150 -6.85 11.49 8.74
CA ARG A 150 -7.06 10.93 10.08
C ARG A 150 -8.44 11.28 10.64
N ASP A 151 -8.96 12.45 10.28
CA ASP A 151 -10.27 12.95 10.77
C ASP A 151 -11.42 12.28 10.01
N ASP A 152 -11.26 12.10 8.70
CA ASP A 152 -12.19 11.39 7.83
C ASP A 152 -11.65 9.98 7.52
N LEU A 153 -11.73 9.07 8.52
CA LEU A 153 -11.34 7.66 8.37
C LEU A 153 -12.06 7.00 7.17
N PRO A 154 -11.47 5.98 6.52
CA PRO A 154 -12.13 5.25 5.44
C PRO A 154 -13.47 4.67 5.90
N GLU A 155 -14.56 5.07 5.22
CA GLU A 155 -15.93 4.65 5.56
C GLU A 155 -16.41 3.58 4.58
N PHE A 156 -16.75 2.41 5.12
CA PHE A 156 -17.42 1.35 4.37
C PHE A 156 -18.92 1.67 4.29
N GLY A 157 -19.36 2.14 3.12
CA GLY A 157 -20.75 2.48 2.83
C GLY A 157 -21.50 1.36 2.12
N PHE A 158 -22.76 1.16 2.52
CA PHE A 158 -23.72 0.27 1.87
C PHE A 158 -24.87 1.12 1.33
N ASP A 159 -24.97 1.32 0.01
CA ASP A 159 -26.17 1.94 -0.58
C ASP A 159 -27.20 0.86 -0.92
N GLY A 160 -28.02 0.54 0.08
CA GLY A 160 -29.20 -0.28 -0.13
C GLY A 160 -30.20 0.45 -1.02
N GLY A 161 -30.13 0.21 -2.33
CA GLY A 161 -31.05 0.74 -3.33
C GLY A 161 -32.48 0.75 -2.79
N LYS A 162 -33.11 1.94 -2.75
CA LYS A 162 -34.43 2.16 -2.14
C LYS A 162 -35.41 1.07 -2.58
N ARG A 163 -35.85 0.22 -1.64
CA ARG A 163 -36.94 -0.75 -1.85
C ARG A 163 -38.21 0.03 -2.21
N GLN A 164 -38.49 0.20 -3.51
CA GLN A 164 -39.77 0.75 -3.95
C GLN A 164 -40.86 -0.29 -3.69
N MET A 165 -41.54 -0.18 -2.54
CA MET A 165 -42.83 -0.84 -2.34
C MET A 165 -43.86 -0.21 -3.29
N ARG A 166 -44.10 -0.83 -4.44
CA ARG A 166 -45.33 -0.58 -5.21
C ARG A 166 -46.43 -1.53 -4.74
N GLY A 167 -47.21 -1.08 -3.75
CA GLY A 167 -48.44 -1.76 -3.33
C GLY A 167 -49.68 -1.13 -3.97
N THR A 168 -50.47 -1.90 -4.72
CA THR A 168 -51.80 -1.52 -5.18
C THR A 168 -52.90 -2.35 -4.51
N TRP A 169 -54.05 -1.73 -4.31
CA TRP A 169 -55.16 -2.10 -3.41
C TRP A 169 -56.01 -3.35 -3.74
N GLN A 170 -55.50 -4.35 -4.46
CA GLN A 170 -56.33 -5.52 -4.81
C GLN A 170 -55.77 -6.91 -4.54
N ARG A 171 -54.48 -7.10 -4.21
CA ARG A 171 -53.98 -8.45 -3.85
C ARG A 171 -52.89 -8.41 -2.78
N LYS A 172 -53.19 -9.03 -1.63
CA LYS A 172 -52.32 -9.15 -0.45
C LYS A 172 -51.50 -10.45 -0.57
N ARG A 173 -50.19 -10.30 -0.80
CA ARG A 173 -49.09 -11.28 -0.61
C ARG A 173 -49.16 -12.57 -1.44
N LEU A 174 -48.37 -12.63 -2.50
CA LEU A 174 -47.66 -13.87 -2.85
C LEU A 174 -46.32 -13.52 -3.52
N ARG A 175 -45.24 -13.98 -2.87
CA ARG A 175 -43.86 -14.06 -3.35
C ARG A 175 -43.13 -12.72 -3.49
N GLU A 176 -42.35 -12.42 -2.45
CA GLU A 176 -41.16 -11.59 -2.53
C GLU A 176 -40.32 -12.08 -3.71
N VAL A 177 -40.35 -11.32 -4.80
CA VAL A 177 -39.27 -11.35 -5.78
C VAL A 177 -38.26 -10.36 -5.22
N GLU A 178 -37.19 -10.90 -4.65
CA GLU A 178 -35.98 -10.17 -4.33
C GLU A 178 -35.52 -9.48 -5.62
N SER A 179 -35.83 -8.20 -5.73
CA SER A 179 -35.39 -7.37 -6.86
C SER A 179 -33.92 -7.09 -6.61
N GLY A 180 -33.07 -7.99 -7.13
CA GLY A 180 -31.64 -7.88 -7.09
C GLY A 180 -31.13 -6.76 -8.00
N ASP A 181 -31.12 -5.55 -7.46
CA ASP A 181 -29.96 -4.69 -7.68
C ASP A 181 -28.91 -5.12 -6.64
N PRO A 182 -27.67 -5.42 -7.04
CA PRO A 182 -26.65 -5.80 -6.08
C PRO A 182 -26.49 -4.69 -5.04
N THR A 183 -26.31 -5.14 -3.80
CA THR A 183 -25.48 -4.47 -2.80
C THR A 183 -24.41 -3.54 -3.37
N GLU A 184 -24.59 -2.22 -3.58
CA GLU A 184 -23.46 -1.34 -3.91
C GLU A 184 -22.64 -1.11 -2.63
N ASP A 185 -21.80 -2.09 -2.32
CA ASP A 185 -20.80 -1.98 -1.26
C ASP A 185 -19.68 -1.08 -1.79
N SER A 186 -19.34 -0.04 -1.03
CA SER A 186 -18.36 0.95 -1.42
C SER A 186 -17.48 1.39 -0.27
N LEU A 187 -16.27 1.83 -0.58
CA LEU A 187 -15.35 2.46 0.36
C LEU A 187 -15.16 3.91 -0.04
N LYS A 188 -15.43 4.82 0.89
CA LYS A 188 -15.16 6.25 0.74
C LYS A 188 -13.90 6.59 1.51
N PHE A 189 -12.98 7.29 0.88
CA PHE A 189 -11.75 7.77 1.52
C PHE A 189 -11.31 9.09 0.90
N THR A 190 -10.61 9.90 1.67
CA THR A 190 -10.08 11.19 1.25
C THR A 190 -8.58 11.10 1.10
N LEU A 191 -8.08 11.34 -0.12
CA LEU A 191 -6.65 11.44 -0.42
C LEU A 191 -6.16 12.83 -0.07
N GLU A 192 -5.13 12.95 0.76
CA GLU A 192 -4.53 14.25 1.12
C GLU A 192 -3.24 14.52 0.31
N GLN A 193 -2.81 13.53 -0.48
CA GLN A 193 -1.64 13.62 -1.34
C GLN A 193 -2.02 14.13 -2.74
N PHE A 194 -1.32 15.15 -3.22
CA PHE A 194 -1.51 15.75 -4.55
C PHE A 194 -0.41 15.29 -5.52
N ASP A 195 -0.40 13.99 -5.80
CA ASP A 195 0.48 13.38 -6.80
C ASP A 195 -0.29 12.89 -8.03
N ARG A 196 0.43 12.41 -9.05
CA ARG A 196 -0.18 11.96 -10.31
C ARG A 196 -1.17 10.82 -10.10
N ASN A 197 -0.84 9.85 -9.24
CA ASN A 197 -1.70 8.70 -8.94
C ASN A 197 -3.01 9.16 -8.29
N SER A 198 -2.95 10.05 -7.30
CA SER A 198 -4.12 10.56 -6.58
C SER A 198 -5.01 11.43 -7.48
N LEU A 199 -4.39 12.24 -8.35
CA LEU A 199 -5.10 13.01 -9.36
C LEU A 199 -5.77 12.09 -10.39
N GLU A 200 -5.13 10.99 -10.79
CA GLU A 200 -5.72 10.01 -11.71
C GLU A 200 -6.94 9.32 -11.07
N LEU A 201 -6.85 8.95 -9.78
CA LEU A 201 -7.98 8.37 -9.04
C LEU A 201 -9.17 9.35 -8.92
N TYR A 202 -8.93 10.66 -8.84
CA TYR A 202 -9.97 11.67 -8.67
C TYR A 202 -10.52 12.22 -10.00
N PHE A 203 -9.67 12.47 -10.99
CA PHE A 203 -9.99 13.11 -12.27
C PHE A 203 -10.07 12.14 -13.45
N GLY A 204 -9.59 10.91 -13.32
CA GLY A 204 -9.48 9.93 -14.42
C GLY A 204 -8.11 9.96 -15.10
N GLU A 205 -7.99 9.21 -16.20
CA GLU A 205 -6.74 9.04 -16.96
C GLU A 205 -6.10 10.39 -17.33
N ASP A 206 -4.79 10.49 -17.10
CA ASP A 206 -4.01 11.70 -17.41
C ASP A 206 -3.86 11.88 -18.92
N ALA A 207 -4.32 13.01 -19.43
CA ALA A 207 -4.24 13.37 -20.84
C ALA A 207 -3.02 14.26 -21.19
N ALA A 208 -2.15 14.60 -20.22
CA ALA A 208 -1.03 15.48 -20.47
C ALA A 208 0.22 14.75 -20.98
N ASP A 209 0.70 15.12 -22.16
CA ASP A 209 2.00 14.68 -22.70
C ASP A 209 3.20 15.51 -22.19
N THR A 210 2.97 16.47 -21.28
CA THR A 210 4.00 17.38 -20.78
C THR A 210 4.40 17.04 -19.34
N SER A 211 5.69 16.83 -19.11
CA SER A 211 6.22 16.59 -17.76
C SER A 211 5.85 17.72 -16.79
N GLY A 212 5.40 17.35 -15.59
CA GLY A 212 4.91 18.28 -14.57
C GLY A 212 3.49 18.81 -14.81
N VAL A 213 2.81 18.39 -15.88
CA VAL A 213 1.41 18.72 -16.15
C VAL A 213 0.55 17.47 -15.97
N PHE A 214 -0.65 17.65 -15.41
CA PHE A 214 -1.72 16.66 -15.38
C PHE A 214 -2.89 17.23 -16.19
N GLY A 215 -3.34 16.48 -17.19
CA GLY A 215 -4.34 16.92 -18.17
C GLY A 215 -5.67 16.22 -17.95
N VAL A 216 -6.77 16.96 -18.01
CA VAL A 216 -8.13 16.40 -17.89
C VAL A 216 -8.90 16.71 -19.16
N ASP A 217 -9.13 15.68 -19.98
CA ASP A 217 -9.83 15.80 -21.28
C ASP A 217 -11.36 15.84 -21.16
N GLY A 218 -11.90 15.85 -19.93
CA GLY A 218 -13.33 15.97 -19.65
C GLY A 218 -14.15 14.70 -19.90
N ASN A 219 -13.55 13.66 -20.50
CA ASN A 219 -14.12 12.32 -20.52
C ASN A 219 -13.75 11.58 -19.24
N PHE A 220 -14.60 11.71 -18.22
CA PHE A 220 -14.40 11.04 -16.93
C PHE A 220 -14.78 9.56 -17.06
N THR A 221 -13.85 8.75 -17.55
CA THR A 221 -13.94 7.29 -17.44
C THR A 221 -13.58 6.88 -16.02
N PRO A 222 -14.46 6.15 -15.30
CA PRO A 222 -14.14 5.62 -13.98
C PRO A 222 -12.89 4.74 -14.02
N VAL A 223 -12.05 4.84 -12.98
CA VAL A 223 -10.79 4.11 -12.91
C VAL A 223 -11.03 2.76 -12.24
N GLU A 224 -10.76 1.66 -12.95
CA GLU A 224 -10.90 0.32 -12.38
C GLU A 224 -9.58 -0.17 -11.78
N LYS A 225 -9.56 -0.49 -10.49
CA LYS A 225 -8.39 -1.01 -9.77
C LYS A 225 -8.77 -2.12 -8.79
N SER A 226 -7.80 -2.92 -8.35
CA SER A 226 -7.94 -3.72 -7.14
C SER A 226 -7.60 -2.85 -5.93
N VAL A 227 -8.34 -3.01 -4.83
CA VAL A 227 -8.16 -2.21 -3.61
C VAL A 227 -7.81 -3.13 -2.45
N PHE A 228 -6.81 -2.74 -1.67
CA PHE A 228 -6.44 -3.39 -0.42
C PHE A 228 -6.30 -2.35 0.68
N VAL A 229 -6.99 -2.52 1.79
CA VAL A 229 -6.93 -1.61 2.95
C VAL A 229 -6.34 -2.37 4.12
N VAL A 230 -5.40 -1.76 4.82
CA VAL A 230 -4.81 -2.31 6.04
C VAL A 230 -5.15 -1.40 7.19
N LEU A 231 -5.86 -1.93 8.17
CA LEU A 231 -6.13 -1.28 9.44
C LEU A 231 -5.12 -1.79 10.45
N VAL A 232 -4.45 -0.87 11.15
CA VAL A 232 -3.41 -1.17 12.13
C VAL A 232 -3.81 -0.63 13.50
N ASP A 233 -3.73 -1.48 14.50
CA ASP A 233 -3.87 -1.15 15.92
C ASP A 233 -2.78 -1.87 16.73
N GLY A 234 -1.73 -1.13 17.10
CA GLY A 234 -0.55 -1.71 17.72
C GLY A 234 0.10 -2.78 16.84
N ASP A 235 0.16 -4.02 17.34
CA ASP A 235 0.68 -5.18 16.62
C ASP A 235 -0.41 -5.91 15.80
N ALA A 236 -1.68 -5.59 15.99
CA ALA A 236 -2.77 -6.22 15.26
C ALA A 236 -2.98 -5.54 13.89
N ARG A 237 -3.19 -6.36 12.85
CA ARG A 237 -3.50 -5.90 11.49
C ARG A 237 -4.74 -6.58 10.94
N VAL A 238 -5.56 -5.83 10.23
CA VAL A 238 -6.69 -6.36 9.45
C VAL A 238 -6.63 -5.84 8.03
N GLY A 239 -6.59 -6.77 7.09
CA GLY A 239 -6.68 -6.49 5.66
C GLY A 239 -8.11 -6.56 5.16
N PHE A 240 -8.51 -5.62 4.31
CA PHE A 240 -9.70 -5.71 3.46
C PHE A 240 -9.25 -5.73 2.01
N TYR A 241 -9.65 -6.74 1.24
CA TYR A 241 -9.25 -6.90 -0.16
C TYR A 241 -10.47 -6.96 -1.06
N ALA A 242 -10.48 -6.14 -2.12
CA ALA A 242 -11.43 -6.22 -3.23
C ALA A 242 -10.69 -6.42 -4.56
N SER A 243 -11.07 -7.47 -5.29
CA SER A 243 -10.40 -7.84 -6.54
C SER A 243 -10.65 -6.87 -7.71
N LYS A 244 -11.76 -6.13 -7.65
CA LYS A 244 -12.10 -5.07 -8.59
C LYS A 244 -12.97 -4.03 -7.88
N ALA A 245 -12.60 -2.77 -8.06
CA ALA A 245 -13.37 -1.62 -7.64
C ALA A 245 -13.33 -0.55 -8.73
N GLU A 246 -14.47 0.10 -8.94
CA GLU A 246 -14.58 1.31 -9.75
C GLU A 246 -14.38 2.52 -8.84
N ILE A 247 -13.30 3.27 -9.06
CA ILE A 247 -12.95 4.47 -8.30
C ILE A 247 -13.44 5.69 -9.07
N SER A 248 -14.21 6.52 -8.38
CA SER A 248 -14.76 7.77 -8.89
C SER A 248 -14.74 8.86 -7.82
N ARG A 249 -14.84 10.13 -8.24
CA ARG A 249 -15.00 11.26 -7.30
C ARG A 249 -16.27 11.12 -6.46
N ASP A 250 -16.15 11.26 -5.14
CA ASP A 250 -17.32 11.20 -4.24
C ASP A 250 -17.91 12.58 -3.98
N ALA A 251 -17.05 13.59 -3.76
CA ALA A 251 -17.45 14.94 -3.41
C ALA A 251 -16.51 16.01 -3.96
N SER A 252 -16.85 17.28 -3.75
CA SER A 252 -16.00 18.42 -4.10
C SER A 252 -14.73 18.43 -3.26
N ILE A 253 -13.62 18.88 -3.86
CA ILE A 253 -12.34 19.10 -3.17
C ILE A 253 -12.54 20.11 -2.03
N LYS A 254 -12.09 19.75 -0.83
CA LYS A 254 -12.06 20.66 0.32
C LYS A 254 -10.65 21.19 0.52
N MET A 255 -10.50 22.50 0.70
CA MET A 255 -9.23 23.17 1.01
C MET A 255 -9.43 24.14 2.18
N PRO A 256 -9.60 23.64 3.41
CA PRO A 256 -9.68 24.47 4.60
C PRO A 256 -8.30 25.10 4.93
N LEU A 257 -8.30 26.23 5.65
CA LEU A 257 -7.05 26.88 6.09
C LEU A 257 -6.38 26.16 7.28
N ASP A 258 -7.17 25.40 8.05
CA ASP A 258 -6.75 24.78 9.31
C ASP A 258 -6.59 23.24 9.20
N ASN A 259 -6.84 22.66 8.02
CA ASN A 259 -6.68 21.22 7.76
C ASN A 259 -6.07 20.98 6.37
N PHE A 260 -5.65 19.75 6.08
CA PHE A 260 -5.11 19.39 4.78
C PHE A 260 -6.17 19.48 3.68
N ALA A 261 -5.72 19.78 2.47
CA ALA A 261 -6.57 19.70 1.29
C ALA A 261 -6.85 18.23 0.97
N GLY A 262 -8.09 17.91 0.61
CA GLY A 262 -8.54 16.53 0.43
C GLY A 262 -9.27 16.30 -0.90
N LEU A 263 -8.92 15.21 -1.57
CA LEU A 263 -9.56 14.67 -2.76
C LEU A 263 -10.44 13.47 -2.37
N PRO A 264 -11.75 13.68 -2.12
CA PRO A 264 -12.65 12.61 -1.70
C PRO A 264 -13.02 11.69 -2.88
N VAL A 265 -12.72 10.40 -2.75
CA VAL A 265 -13.00 9.36 -3.74
C VAL A 265 -13.89 8.26 -3.15
N LYS A 266 -14.66 7.61 -4.03
CA LYS A 266 -15.49 6.44 -3.72
C LYS A 266 -15.04 5.29 -4.60
N ALA A 267 -14.63 4.20 -3.96
CA ALA A 267 -14.38 2.91 -4.60
C ALA A 267 -15.63 2.03 -4.47
N THR A 268 -16.31 1.75 -5.57
CA THR A 268 -17.48 0.85 -5.61
C THR A 268 -17.02 -0.55 -6.00
N PHE A 269 -17.27 -1.55 -5.17
CA PHE A 269 -16.77 -2.90 -5.40
C PHE A 269 -17.56 -3.61 -6.49
N LEU A 270 -16.84 -4.25 -7.42
CA LEU A 270 -17.44 -4.94 -8.56
C LEU A 270 -17.10 -6.43 -8.55
N ASN A 271 -18.05 -7.25 -9.01
CA ASN A 271 -17.79 -8.67 -9.22
C ASN A 271 -16.72 -8.88 -10.29
N TYR A 272 -15.81 -9.81 -10.05
CA TYR A 272 -14.78 -10.20 -11.01
C TYR A 272 -14.75 -11.73 -11.20
N GLY A 273 -15.32 -12.18 -12.31
CA GLY A 273 -15.37 -13.60 -12.66
C GLY A 273 -16.04 -14.44 -11.56
N THR A 274 -15.33 -15.45 -11.05
CA THR A 274 -15.78 -16.33 -9.96
C THR A 274 -15.23 -15.94 -8.60
N ARG A 275 -14.53 -14.80 -8.47
CA ARG A 275 -13.98 -14.34 -7.19
C ARG A 275 -15.11 -13.78 -6.30
N ARG A 276 -14.90 -13.86 -4.99
CA ARG A 276 -15.75 -13.17 -4.02
C ARG A 276 -15.61 -11.65 -4.20
N LEU A 277 -16.65 -10.90 -3.80
CA LEU A 277 -16.70 -9.45 -3.97
C LEU A 277 -15.55 -8.76 -3.20
N TYR A 278 -15.39 -9.12 -1.92
CA TYR A 278 -14.26 -8.75 -1.09
C TYR A 278 -13.99 -9.82 -0.03
N ASP A 279 -12.81 -9.76 0.57
CA ASP A 279 -12.36 -10.60 1.67
C ASP A 279 -11.80 -9.74 2.80
N TRP A 280 -12.11 -10.11 4.04
CA TRP A 280 -11.39 -9.65 5.23
C TRP A 280 -10.31 -10.68 5.55
N ILE A 281 -9.11 -10.21 5.86
CA ILE A 281 -7.90 -11.03 5.97
C ILE A 281 -7.17 -10.66 7.27
N SER A 282 -7.07 -11.61 8.18
CA SER A 282 -6.16 -11.60 9.33
C SER A 282 -6.11 -13.02 9.88
N LEU A 283 -4.93 -13.62 10.04
CA LEU A 283 -4.83 -14.96 10.63
C LEU A 283 -5.00 -14.87 12.15
N ASP A 284 -4.42 -13.86 12.78
CA ASP A 284 -4.47 -13.66 14.23
C ASP A 284 -5.90 -13.42 14.73
N LEU A 285 -6.70 -12.64 14.00
CA LEU A 285 -8.05 -12.24 14.45
C LEU A 285 -9.18 -13.13 13.93
N LEU A 286 -9.00 -13.77 12.77
CA LEU A 286 -10.04 -14.62 12.18
C LEU A 286 -9.75 -16.11 12.33
N GLY A 287 -8.52 -16.46 12.73
CA GLY A 287 -8.06 -17.84 12.90
C GLY A 287 -7.93 -18.62 11.58
N SER A 288 -7.53 -19.88 11.71
CA SER A 288 -7.61 -20.83 10.59
C SER A 288 -9.04 -21.35 10.43
N ALA A 289 -9.52 -21.37 9.19
CA ALA A 289 -10.82 -21.98 8.83
C ALA A 289 -10.87 -23.50 9.07
#